data_AF-A0A6C0CPB2-F1
#
_entry.id   AF-A0A6C0CPB2-F1
#
_cell.length_a   1.000
_cell.length_b   1.000
_cell.length_c   1.000
_cell.angle_alpha   90.00
_cell.angle_beta   90.00
_cell.angle_gamma   90.00
#
_symmetry.space_group_name_H-M   'P 1'
#
loop_
_entity.id
_entity.type
_entity.pdbx_description
1 polymer ?
#
loop_
_entity_poly.entity_id
_entity_poly.type
_entity_poly.pdbx_seq_one_letter_code
_entity_poly.pdbx_strand_id
1 'polypeptide(L)'
;MPERRQHETYQFFFLKKAILEIRNNIDNLDLDELHYEGINKINHFYLPVTFPKYLRDFIKNIDKTKSLDYNFIGNILDNRKWVEKYKYKDNSHVKESNTGSDVNRKYNIDENYYSIVSKSKFTLCPIGDCPWSYRLFEAIMCFSIPVVEKNSTDIFIKDYHFLYDDQEHVYDFEKAQANYDKFIKSLHFLENNKPLIDFLKNI
;
A
#
# COMPACT_ATOMS: atom_id res chain seq x y z
N MET A 1 -4.54 4.98 29.50
CA MET A 1 -4.12 6.03 28.54
C MET A 1 -3.29 5.33 27.47
N PRO A 2 -3.64 5.42 26.17
CA PRO A 2 -2.79 4.84 25.14
C PRO A 2 -1.47 5.61 25.12
N GLU A 3 -0.36 4.90 25.14
CA GLU A 3 0.98 5.48 25.03
C GLU A 3 1.04 6.42 23.81
N ARG A 4 1.64 7.60 24.00
CA ARG A 4 1.89 8.54 22.90
C ARG A 4 2.74 7.82 21.86
N ARG A 5 2.17 7.51 20.69
CA ARG A 5 2.93 6.98 19.54
C ARG A 5 4.09 7.94 19.27
N GLN A 6 5.33 7.46 19.39
CA GLN A 6 6.53 8.28 19.19
C GLN A 6 6.67 8.82 17.76
N HIS A 7 6.00 8.19 16.79
CA HIS A 7 6.14 8.50 15.36
C HIS A 7 4.80 8.43 14.62
N GLU A 8 4.71 9.23 13.56
CA GLU A 8 3.59 9.23 12.61
C GLU A 8 3.47 7.87 11.90
N THR A 9 2.24 7.44 11.64
CA THR A 9 1.99 6.26 10.81
C THR A 9 2.17 6.62 9.33
N TYR A 10 2.33 5.60 8.48
CA TYR A 10 2.25 5.83 7.04
C TYR A 10 0.89 6.38 6.59
N GLN A 11 -0.17 6.07 7.34
CA GLN A 11 -1.55 6.39 6.95
C GLN A 11 -1.77 7.89 7.07
N PHE A 12 -1.41 8.43 8.22
CA PHE A 12 -1.49 9.84 8.49
C PHE A 12 -0.50 10.65 7.64
N PHE A 13 0.71 10.12 7.43
CA PHE A 13 1.69 10.73 6.54
C PHE A 13 1.12 10.89 5.11
N PHE A 14 0.64 9.81 4.50
CA PHE A 14 0.12 9.86 3.13
C PHE A 14 -1.18 10.65 3.02
N LEU A 15 -2.04 10.63 4.05
CA LEU A 15 -3.22 11.49 4.13
C LEU A 15 -2.83 12.98 4.03
N LYS A 16 -1.89 13.44 4.88
CA LYS A 16 -1.42 14.84 4.85
C LYS A 16 -0.83 15.20 3.50
N LYS A 17 -0.03 14.32 2.93
CA LYS A 17 0.57 14.51 1.61
C LYS A 17 -0.48 14.65 0.51
N ALA A 18 -1.53 13.81 0.53
CA ALA A 18 -2.63 13.91 -0.44
C ALA A 18 -3.44 15.21 -0.26
N ILE A 19 -3.67 15.67 0.97
CA ILE A 19 -4.33 16.97 1.23
C ILE A 19 -3.48 18.12 0.66
N LEU A 20 -2.16 18.06 0.84
CA LEU A 20 -1.24 19.09 0.37
C LEU A 20 -1.12 19.16 -1.16
N GLU A 21 -1.60 18.17 -1.90
CA GLU A 21 -1.74 18.24 -3.36
C GLU A 21 -2.95 19.07 -3.81
N ILE A 22 -3.90 19.32 -2.90
CA ILE A 22 -5.13 20.06 -3.16
C ILE A 22 -5.04 21.49 -2.58
N ARG A 23 -4.37 21.66 -1.44
CA ARG A 23 -4.23 22.94 -0.71
C ARG A 23 -2.83 23.11 -0.12
N ASN A 24 -2.48 24.33 0.27
CA ASN A 24 -1.11 24.68 0.68
C ASN A 24 -0.73 24.33 2.14
N ASN A 25 -1.70 24.07 3.01
CA ASN A 25 -1.49 23.72 4.43
C ASN A 25 -2.57 22.75 4.91
N ILE A 26 -2.47 22.28 6.15
CA ILE A 26 -3.49 21.40 6.79
C ILE A 26 -4.21 22.09 7.96
N ASP A 27 -4.08 23.42 8.06
CA ASP A 27 -4.63 24.18 9.16
C ASP A 27 -6.17 24.17 9.12
N ASN A 28 -6.80 24.25 10.29
CA ASN A 28 -8.27 24.20 10.46
C ASN A 28 -8.94 22.87 10.00
N LEU A 29 -8.16 21.81 9.84
CA LEU A 29 -8.65 20.46 9.61
C LEU A 29 -8.62 19.63 10.90
N ASP A 30 -9.76 19.02 11.22
CA ASP A 30 -9.88 17.92 12.19
C ASP A 30 -9.49 16.62 11.47
N LEU A 31 -8.23 16.23 11.62
CA LEU A 31 -7.66 15.03 10.99
C LEU A 31 -7.53 13.92 12.03
N ASP A 32 -8.00 12.73 11.69
CA ASP A 32 -7.83 11.53 12.51
C ASP A 32 -7.57 10.29 11.65
N GLU A 33 -6.99 9.27 12.27
CA GLU A 33 -6.76 7.97 11.66
C GLU A 33 -7.26 6.82 12.55
N LEU A 34 -8.26 6.12 12.04
CA LEU A 34 -8.71 4.84 12.57
C LEU A 34 -7.83 3.76 11.94
N HIS A 35 -6.62 3.61 12.49
CA HIS A 35 -5.55 2.85 11.85
C HIS A 35 -5.88 1.36 11.70
N TYR A 36 -6.51 0.76 12.69
CA TYR A 36 -6.87 -0.67 12.62
C TYR A 36 -7.92 -0.93 11.52
N GLU A 37 -8.85 0.01 11.36
CA GLU A 37 -9.93 -0.02 10.40
C GLU A 37 -9.49 0.41 8.99
N GLY A 38 -8.29 0.98 8.84
CA GLY A 38 -7.80 1.53 7.58
C GLY A 38 -8.63 2.71 7.09
N ILE A 39 -9.15 3.53 8.03
CA ILE A 39 -10.02 4.68 7.74
C ILE A 39 -9.35 5.99 8.15
N ASN A 40 -9.39 6.96 7.26
CA ASN A 40 -9.01 8.35 7.50
C ASN A 40 -10.25 9.21 7.74
N LYS A 41 -10.13 10.15 8.67
CA LYS A 41 -11.14 11.19 8.92
C LYS A 41 -10.57 12.55 8.55
N ILE A 42 -11.36 13.32 7.80
CA ILE A 42 -11.13 14.74 7.53
C ILE A 42 -12.43 15.47 7.87
N ASN A 43 -12.47 16.16 9.00
CA ASN A 43 -13.68 16.76 9.56
C ASN A 43 -14.81 15.72 9.64
N HIS A 44 -15.88 15.85 8.84
CA HIS A 44 -16.99 14.90 8.82
C HIS A 44 -16.88 13.85 7.70
N PHE A 45 -15.83 13.89 6.89
CA PHE A 45 -15.59 12.94 5.81
C PHE A 45 -14.80 11.73 6.31
N TYR A 46 -15.20 10.55 5.85
CA TYR A 46 -14.53 9.28 6.08
C TYR A 46 -14.06 8.70 4.75
N LEU A 47 -12.82 8.25 4.73
CA LEU A 47 -12.16 7.71 3.54
C LEU A 47 -11.42 6.44 3.95
N PRO A 48 -11.17 5.50 3.01
CA PRO A 48 -10.18 4.46 3.27
C PRO A 48 -8.77 5.07 3.35
N VAL A 49 -7.77 4.23 3.62
CA VAL A 49 -6.36 4.62 3.57
C VAL A 49 -6.06 5.39 2.27
N THR A 50 -5.50 6.58 2.42
CA THR A 50 -5.35 7.54 1.31
C THR A 50 -3.91 7.56 0.82
N PHE A 51 -3.73 7.62 -0.49
CA PHE A 51 -2.43 7.77 -1.14
C PHE A 51 -2.33 9.11 -1.90
N PRO A 52 -1.18 9.79 -1.86
CA PRO A 52 -0.94 10.96 -2.69
C PRO A 52 -0.74 10.57 -4.16
N LYS A 53 -1.16 11.45 -5.07
CA LYS A 53 -0.98 11.27 -6.52
C LYS A 53 0.48 11.18 -6.91
N TYR A 54 1.38 11.95 -6.26
CA TYR A 54 2.79 11.93 -6.61
C TYR A 54 3.40 10.53 -6.48
N LEU A 55 2.91 9.71 -5.53
CA LEU A 55 3.41 8.35 -5.35
C LEU A 55 2.98 7.47 -6.52
N ARG A 56 1.71 7.53 -6.90
CA ARG A 56 1.18 6.83 -8.08
C ARG A 56 1.92 7.27 -9.34
N ASP A 57 2.11 8.58 -9.52
CA ASP A 57 2.72 9.15 -10.71
C ASP A 57 4.21 8.78 -10.80
N PHE A 58 4.91 8.73 -9.66
CA PHE A 58 6.25 8.16 -9.59
C PHE A 58 6.27 6.69 -10.04
N ILE A 59 5.42 5.85 -9.45
CA ILE A 59 5.37 4.41 -9.76
C ILE A 59 5.01 4.19 -11.24
N LYS A 60 4.11 4.99 -11.81
CA LYS A 60 3.70 4.89 -13.22
C LYS A 60 4.89 4.94 -14.18
N ASN A 61 5.94 5.68 -13.84
CA ASN A 61 7.11 5.88 -14.70
C ASN A 61 8.21 4.80 -14.53
N ILE A 62 8.05 3.86 -13.60
CA ILE A 62 9.00 2.76 -13.39
C ILE A 62 8.75 1.66 -14.44
N ASP A 63 9.80 1.03 -14.94
CA ASP A 63 9.73 -0.16 -15.80
C ASP A 63 8.90 -1.29 -15.16
N LYS A 64 7.91 -1.80 -15.90
CA LYS A 64 6.98 -2.85 -15.47
C LYS A 64 7.29 -4.22 -16.08
N THR A 65 8.41 -4.36 -16.78
CA THR A 65 8.84 -5.62 -17.38
C THR A 65 9.04 -6.67 -16.29
N LYS A 66 8.26 -7.75 -16.35
CA LYS A 66 8.24 -8.77 -15.30
C LYS A 66 9.44 -9.72 -15.44
N SER A 67 10.49 -9.47 -14.64
CA SER A 67 11.71 -10.28 -14.59
C SER A 67 11.86 -11.08 -13.30
N LEU A 68 11.05 -10.80 -12.29
CA LEU A 68 11.02 -11.49 -11.00
C LEU A 68 9.69 -12.23 -10.84
N ASP A 69 9.71 -13.40 -10.19
CA ASP A 69 8.49 -14.12 -9.86
C ASP A 69 7.87 -13.56 -8.58
N TYR A 70 8.61 -13.60 -7.46
CA TYR A 70 8.12 -13.14 -6.16
C TYR A 70 8.96 -12.00 -5.60
N ASN A 71 8.35 -11.11 -4.81
CA ASN A 71 9.09 -10.23 -3.91
C ASN A 71 8.47 -10.14 -2.51
N PHE A 72 9.35 -9.88 -1.55
CA PHE A 72 9.02 -9.37 -0.23
C PHE A 72 10.23 -8.62 0.33
N ILE A 73 10.03 -7.38 0.75
CA ILE A 73 11.03 -6.59 1.47
C ILE A 73 10.39 -6.08 2.75
N GLY A 74 10.95 -6.48 3.88
CA GLY A 74 10.46 -6.09 5.20
C GLY A 74 10.88 -7.08 6.28
N ASN A 75 10.47 -6.80 7.51
CA ASN A 75 10.73 -7.70 8.63
C ASN A 75 9.99 -9.04 8.44
N ILE A 76 10.60 -10.15 8.85
CA ILE A 76 9.96 -11.47 8.82
C ILE A 76 9.73 -11.88 10.27
N LEU A 77 8.49 -11.79 10.72
CA LEU A 77 8.07 -12.11 12.08
C LEU A 77 7.31 -13.44 12.07
N ASP A 78 7.06 -13.99 13.26
CA ASP A 78 6.36 -15.28 13.42
C ASP A 78 5.01 -15.32 12.67
N ASN A 79 4.23 -14.25 12.74
CA ASN A 79 2.93 -14.11 12.07
C ASN A 79 3.01 -13.94 10.54
N ARG A 80 4.21 -13.96 9.96
CA ARG A 80 4.43 -13.87 8.51
C ARG A 80 5.56 -14.78 8.04
N LYS A 81 5.89 -15.82 8.81
CA LYS A 81 6.91 -16.82 8.48
C LYS A 81 6.64 -17.53 7.15
N TRP A 82 5.38 -17.61 6.71
CA TRP A 82 5.02 -18.22 5.44
C TRP A 82 5.74 -17.59 4.23
N VAL A 83 6.20 -16.33 4.32
CA VAL A 83 6.95 -15.67 3.24
C VAL A 83 8.33 -16.30 3.02
N GLU A 84 8.90 -17.00 4.01
CA GLU A 84 10.25 -17.54 3.93
C GLU A 84 10.39 -18.65 2.88
N LYS A 85 9.32 -19.42 2.62
CA LYS A 85 9.35 -20.49 1.62
C LYS A 85 9.63 -19.95 0.21
N TYR A 86 9.38 -18.67 -0.04
CA TYR A 86 9.65 -18.01 -1.32
C TYR A 86 11.10 -17.55 -1.48
N LYS A 87 11.93 -17.56 -0.41
CA LYS A 87 13.38 -17.31 -0.52
C LYS A 87 14.07 -18.32 -1.45
N TYR A 88 13.49 -19.52 -1.57
CA TYR A 88 14.04 -20.63 -2.33
C TYR A 88 13.34 -20.86 -3.68
N LYS A 89 12.43 -19.96 -4.07
CA LYS A 89 11.79 -20.00 -5.39
C LYS A 89 12.67 -19.28 -6.41
N ASP A 90 12.65 -19.77 -7.65
CA ASP A 90 13.38 -19.13 -8.74
C ASP A 90 12.95 -17.66 -8.92
N ASN A 91 13.88 -16.83 -9.40
CA ASN A 91 13.68 -15.41 -9.69
C ASN A 91 12.97 -14.62 -8.59
N SER A 92 13.17 -14.98 -7.33
CA SER A 92 12.49 -14.37 -6.19
C SER A 92 13.39 -13.41 -5.42
N HIS A 93 12.83 -12.28 -4.98
CA HIS A 93 13.50 -11.29 -4.15
C HIS A 93 12.83 -11.20 -2.77
N VAL A 94 13.20 -12.11 -1.86
CA VAL A 94 12.70 -12.11 -0.48
C VAL A 94 13.85 -11.69 0.46
N LYS A 95 13.75 -10.48 0.98
CA LYS A 95 14.80 -9.84 1.80
C LYS A 95 14.25 -9.35 3.13
N GLU A 96 14.85 -9.82 4.21
CA GLU A 96 14.59 -9.25 5.53
C GLU A 96 15.19 -7.85 5.64
N SER A 97 14.39 -6.89 6.11
CA SER A 97 14.83 -5.50 6.22
C SER A 97 14.03 -4.70 7.25
N ASN A 98 14.75 -4.00 8.11
CA ASN A 98 14.22 -3.02 9.07
C ASN A 98 14.09 -1.60 8.48
N THR A 99 14.42 -1.39 7.19
CA THR A 99 14.43 -0.03 6.60
C THR A 99 13.08 0.67 6.67
N GLY A 100 11.96 -0.07 6.60
CA GLY A 100 10.62 0.49 6.76
C GLY A 100 10.31 1.04 8.16
N SER A 101 11.15 0.74 9.15
CA SER A 101 11.06 1.27 10.52
C SER A 101 12.05 2.40 10.78
N ASP A 102 12.97 2.68 9.86
CA ASP A 102 13.94 3.79 9.98
C ASP A 102 13.25 5.11 9.66
N VAL A 103 12.98 5.91 10.70
CA VAL A 103 12.27 7.20 10.61
C VAL A 103 12.91 8.20 9.65
N ASN A 104 14.21 8.08 9.37
CA ASN A 104 14.91 8.98 8.44
C ASN A 104 14.68 8.61 6.97
N ARG A 105 14.23 7.38 6.71
CA ARG A 105 14.06 6.83 5.37
C ARG A 105 12.60 6.53 5.04
N LYS A 106 11.82 6.14 6.06
CA LYS A 106 10.44 5.69 5.98
C LYS A 106 9.56 6.60 5.12
N TYR A 107 9.71 7.91 5.22
CA TYR A 107 8.86 8.88 4.52
C TYR A 107 9.31 9.28 3.11
N ASN A 108 10.44 8.75 2.66
CA ASN A 108 10.94 8.98 1.30
C ASN A 108 10.47 7.86 0.38
N ILE A 109 10.27 8.20 -0.89
CA ILE A 109 10.04 7.20 -1.92
C ILE A 109 11.33 6.38 -2.10
N ASP A 110 11.22 5.06 -1.93
CA ASP A 110 12.30 4.12 -2.20
C ASP A 110 12.19 3.61 -3.64
N GLU A 111 12.95 4.23 -4.55
CA GLU A 111 12.97 3.85 -5.96
C GLU A 111 13.38 2.40 -6.17
N ASN A 112 14.34 1.90 -5.39
CA ASN A 112 14.80 0.53 -5.51
C ASN A 112 13.72 -0.47 -5.06
N TYR A 113 13.00 -0.16 -3.98
CA TYR A 113 11.83 -0.92 -3.56
C TYR A 113 10.79 -1.01 -4.69
N TYR A 114 10.35 0.12 -5.22
CA TYR A 114 9.32 0.13 -6.26
C TYR A 114 9.80 -0.45 -7.60
N SER A 115 11.09 -0.39 -7.91
CA SER A 115 11.71 -1.09 -9.05
C SER A 115 11.59 -2.60 -8.90
N ILE A 116 11.87 -3.14 -7.71
CA ILE A 116 11.72 -4.57 -7.42
C ILE A 116 10.25 -4.99 -7.53
N VAL A 117 9.34 -4.29 -6.85
CA VAL A 117 7.90 -4.60 -6.89
C VAL A 117 7.36 -4.51 -8.33
N SER A 118 7.77 -3.50 -9.10
CA SER A 118 7.37 -3.31 -10.51
C SER A 118 7.84 -4.42 -11.43
N LYS A 119 9.01 -5.02 -11.16
CA LYS A 119 9.57 -6.14 -11.93
C LYS A 119 9.05 -7.50 -11.48
N SER A 120 8.33 -7.59 -10.36
CA SER A 120 7.75 -8.83 -9.86
C SER A 120 6.38 -9.13 -10.43
N LYS A 121 6.14 -10.41 -10.74
CA LYS A 121 4.81 -10.94 -11.06
C LYS A 121 3.91 -10.95 -9.82
N PHE A 122 4.47 -11.35 -8.68
CA PHE A 122 3.76 -11.52 -7.42
C PHE A 122 4.46 -10.77 -6.29
N THR A 123 3.66 -10.14 -5.42
CA THR A 123 4.15 -9.51 -4.20
C THR A 123 3.52 -10.22 -3.01
N LEU A 124 4.36 -10.71 -2.09
CA LEU A 124 3.88 -11.34 -0.86
C LEU A 124 3.41 -10.25 0.10
N CYS A 125 2.13 -10.25 0.43
CA CYS A 125 1.45 -9.20 1.21
C CYS A 125 0.96 -9.75 2.56
N PRO A 126 1.85 -10.18 3.48
CA PRO A 126 1.41 -10.55 4.81
C PRO A 126 0.81 -9.33 5.52
N ILE A 127 -0.28 -9.56 6.25
CA ILE A 127 -0.81 -8.58 7.18
C ILE A 127 0.17 -8.36 8.35
N GLY A 128 0.08 -7.20 8.98
CA GLY A 128 0.91 -6.84 10.13
C GLY A 128 0.05 -6.80 11.40
N ASP A 129 0.26 -5.75 12.19
CA ASP A 129 -0.52 -5.49 13.42
C ASP A 129 -1.96 -5.07 13.13
N CYS A 130 -2.22 -4.61 11.90
CA CYS A 130 -3.55 -4.29 11.40
C CYS A 130 -4.01 -5.36 10.39
N PRO A 131 -5.32 -5.56 10.21
CA PRO A 131 -5.88 -6.50 9.24
C PRO A 131 -5.80 -5.92 7.82
N TRP A 132 -4.68 -5.31 7.46
CA TRP A 132 -4.36 -4.79 6.13
C TRP A 132 -2.87 -4.44 6.03
N SER A 133 -2.40 -4.24 4.80
CA SER A 133 -1.00 -3.87 4.52
C SER A 133 -0.89 -2.89 3.35
N TYR A 134 -0.03 -1.87 3.47
CA TYR A 134 0.31 -1.00 2.34
C TYR A 134 0.77 -1.76 1.12
N ARG A 135 1.46 -2.87 1.35
CA ARG A 135 2.04 -3.71 0.31
C ARG A 135 1.00 -4.24 -0.66
N LEU A 136 -0.26 -4.41 -0.23
CA LEU A 136 -1.38 -4.73 -1.11
C LEU A 136 -1.53 -3.67 -2.20
N PHE A 137 -1.64 -2.40 -1.81
CA PHE A 137 -1.84 -1.28 -2.71
C PHE A 137 -0.59 -0.97 -3.54
N GLU A 138 0.59 -1.09 -2.94
CA GLU A 138 1.88 -0.93 -3.63
C GLU A 138 2.06 -1.98 -4.73
N ALA A 139 1.68 -3.24 -4.46
CA ALA A 139 1.66 -4.31 -5.46
C ALA A 139 0.72 -3.98 -6.63
N ILE A 140 -0.49 -3.52 -6.31
CA ILE A 140 -1.49 -3.10 -7.31
C ILE A 140 -0.97 -1.96 -8.18
N MET A 141 -0.39 -0.90 -7.59
CA MET A 141 0.22 0.20 -8.34
C MET A 141 1.37 -0.26 -9.26
N CYS A 142 2.02 -1.37 -8.92
CA CYS A 142 3.14 -1.94 -9.65
C CYS A 142 2.75 -3.05 -10.65
N PHE A 143 1.45 -3.29 -10.87
CA PHE A 143 0.96 -4.42 -11.69
C PHE A 143 1.48 -5.79 -11.21
N SER A 144 1.75 -5.92 -9.92
CA SER A 144 2.13 -7.17 -9.27
C SER A 144 0.90 -7.75 -8.58
N ILE A 145 0.61 -9.03 -8.78
CA ILE A 145 -0.55 -9.68 -8.17
C ILE A 145 -0.25 -9.91 -6.68
N PRO A 146 -1.08 -9.41 -5.76
CA PRO A 146 -0.93 -9.69 -4.33
C PRO A 146 -1.08 -11.19 -4.04
N VAL A 147 -0.13 -11.72 -3.28
CA VAL A 147 -0.20 -13.06 -2.68
C VAL A 147 -0.35 -12.89 -1.18
N VAL A 148 -1.34 -13.54 -0.58
CA VAL A 148 -1.62 -13.44 0.86
C VAL A 148 -1.63 -14.82 1.51
N GLU A 149 -1.47 -14.85 2.83
CA GLU A 149 -1.58 -16.10 3.59
C GLU A 149 -2.96 -16.74 3.40
N LYS A 150 -3.00 -18.06 3.36
CA LYS A 150 -4.23 -18.84 3.43
C LYS A 150 -5.10 -18.34 4.59
N ASN A 151 -6.36 -18.05 4.31
CA ASN A 151 -7.33 -17.49 5.26
C ASN A 151 -6.96 -16.09 5.80
N SER A 152 -6.14 -15.32 5.07
CA SER A 152 -5.85 -13.92 5.40
C SER A 152 -7.14 -13.15 5.73
N THR A 153 -7.09 -12.40 6.82
CA THR A 153 -8.17 -11.53 7.30
C THR A 153 -8.05 -10.10 6.79
N ASP A 154 -7.22 -9.87 5.76
CA ASP A 154 -7.07 -8.55 5.16
C ASP A 154 -8.43 -7.98 4.72
N ILE A 155 -8.76 -6.77 5.18
CA ILE A 155 -10.07 -6.15 4.97
C ILE A 155 -10.24 -5.58 3.56
N PHE A 156 -9.16 -5.37 2.81
CA PHE A 156 -9.18 -4.77 1.48
C PHE A 156 -8.99 -5.79 0.35
N ILE A 157 -8.39 -6.96 0.60
CA ILE A 157 -8.07 -7.93 -0.47
C ILE A 157 -9.28 -8.36 -1.30
N LYS A 158 -10.48 -8.41 -0.71
CA LYS A 158 -11.70 -8.87 -1.40
C LYS A 158 -12.14 -7.93 -2.53
N ASP A 159 -11.65 -6.69 -2.52
CA ASP A 159 -11.90 -5.75 -3.61
C ASP A 159 -11.04 -5.99 -4.84
N TYR A 160 -9.99 -6.79 -4.74
CA TYR A 160 -9.00 -6.96 -5.81
C TYR A 160 -8.82 -8.44 -6.14
N HIS A 161 -8.27 -8.71 -7.31
CA HIS A 161 -7.74 -10.04 -7.62
C HIS A 161 -6.48 -10.29 -6.80
N PHE A 162 -6.41 -11.44 -6.14
CA PHE A 162 -5.28 -11.90 -5.34
C PHE A 162 -5.18 -13.42 -5.42
N LEU A 163 -4.07 -13.96 -4.91
CA LEU A 163 -3.84 -15.40 -4.79
C LEU A 163 -3.48 -15.77 -3.35
N TYR A 164 -3.89 -16.97 -2.90
CA TYR A 164 -3.43 -17.48 -1.61
C TYR A 164 -2.09 -18.20 -1.75
N ASP A 165 -1.26 -18.12 -0.71
CA ASP A 165 0.09 -18.68 -0.70
C ASP A 165 0.15 -20.21 -0.85
N ASP A 166 -0.98 -20.90 -0.65
CA ASP A 166 -1.14 -22.34 -0.80
C ASP A 166 -1.71 -22.78 -2.16
N GLN A 167 -1.89 -21.83 -3.09
CA GLN A 167 -2.36 -22.08 -4.45
C GLN A 167 -1.21 -22.09 -5.46
N GLU A 168 -1.47 -22.66 -6.64
CA GLU A 168 -0.63 -22.42 -7.80
C GLU A 168 -0.77 -20.97 -8.26
N HIS A 169 0.36 -20.33 -8.54
CA HIS A 169 0.39 -18.93 -8.97
C HIS A 169 0.68 -18.82 -10.46
N VAL A 170 -0.30 -18.33 -11.20
CA VAL A 170 -0.18 -18.00 -12.61
C VAL A 170 -0.35 -16.48 -12.76
N TYR A 171 0.64 -15.84 -13.37
CA TYR A 171 0.58 -14.40 -13.57
C TYR A 171 -0.33 -14.07 -14.74
N ASP A 172 -1.26 -13.16 -14.49
CA ASP A 172 -2.22 -12.70 -15.47
C ASP A 172 -2.19 -11.17 -15.50
N PHE A 173 -1.65 -10.62 -16.60
CA PHE A 173 -1.51 -9.18 -16.75
C PHE A 173 -2.87 -8.48 -16.79
N GLU A 174 -3.90 -9.08 -17.36
CA GLU A 174 -5.23 -8.46 -17.43
C GLU A 174 -5.82 -8.32 -16.03
N LYS A 175 -5.62 -9.30 -15.16
CA LYS A 175 -6.04 -9.21 -13.74
C LYS A 175 -5.23 -8.16 -12.97
N ALA A 176 -3.93 -8.07 -13.21
CA ALA A 176 -3.09 -7.03 -12.62
C ALA A 176 -3.51 -5.62 -13.08
N GLN A 177 -3.83 -5.46 -14.38
CA GLN A 177 -4.34 -4.21 -14.95
C GLN A 177 -5.72 -3.86 -14.40
N ALA A 178 -6.63 -4.83 -14.30
CA ALA A 178 -7.96 -4.62 -13.73
C ALA A 178 -7.88 -4.15 -12.26
N ASN A 179 -6.96 -4.71 -11.47
CA ASN A 179 -6.67 -4.23 -10.13
C ASN A 179 -6.22 -2.77 -10.11
N TYR A 180 -5.26 -2.43 -10.96
CA TYR A 180 -4.75 -1.06 -11.08
C TYR A 180 -5.86 -0.09 -11.46
N ASP A 181 -6.64 -0.41 -12.49
CA ASP A 181 -7.73 0.43 -13.00
C ASP A 181 -8.83 0.66 -11.96
N LYS A 182 -9.17 -0.39 -11.18
CA LYS A 182 -10.09 -0.26 -10.05
C LYS A 182 -9.50 0.64 -8.96
N PHE A 183 -8.24 0.42 -8.59
CA PHE A 183 -7.59 1.15 -7.51
C PHE A 183 -7.45 2.65 -7.79
N ILE A 184 -7.00 3.04 -8.99
CA ILE A 184 -6.83 4.47 -9.32
C ILE A 184 -8.14 5.26 -9.39
N LYS A 185 -9.28 4.59 -9.57
CA LYS A 185 -10.63 5.18 -9.57
C LYS A 185 -11.30 5.14 -8.20
N SER A 186 -10.66 4.54 -7.20
CA SER A 186 -11.24 4.34 -5.86
C SER A 186 -11.08 5.57 -4.96
N LEU A 187 -11.76 5.55 -3.81
CA LEU A 187 -11.66 6.59 -2.78
C LEU A 187 -10.32 6.59 -2.01
N HIS A 188 -9.38 5.69 -2.36
CA HIS A 188 -8.01 5.75 -1.86
C HIS A 188 -7.25 6.98 -2.39
N PHE A 189 -7.74 7.65 -3.43
CA PHE A 189 -7.21 8.92 -3.93
C PHE A 189 -8.23 10.04 -3.72
N LEU A 190 -7.82 11.15 -3.10
CA LEU A 190 -8.73 12.26 -2.77
C LEU A 190 -9.42 12.86 -4.00
N GLU A 191 -8.75 12.81 -5.17
CA GLU A 191 -9.31 13.35 -6.42
C GLU A 191 -10.61 12.68 -6.88
N ASN A 192 -10.88 11.47 -6.37
CA ASN A 192 -12.08 10.71 -6.67
C ASN A 192 -13.24 11.04 -5.70
N ASN A 193 -13.01 11.90 -4.70
CA ASN A 193 -14.04 12.37 -3.77
C ASN A 193 -14.35 13.86 -4.00
N LYS A 194 -15.18 14.14 -5.01
CA LYS A 194 -15.54 15.51 -5.40
C LYS A 194 -16.11 16.35 -4.23
N PRO A 195 -17.07 15.86 -3.41
CA PRO A 195 -17.57 16.63 -2.27
C PRO A 195 -16.47 17.06 -1.29
N LEU A 196 -15.52 16.16 -1.00
CA LEU A 196 -14.40 16.48 -0.14
C LEU A 196 -13.41 17.46 -0.78
N ILE A 197 -13.12 17.34 -2.08
CA ILE A 197 -12.26 18.30 -2.78
C ILE A 197 -12.87 19.69 -2.72
N ASP A 198 -14.16 19.79 -3.02
CA ASP A 198 -14.88 21.06 -2.97
C ASP A 198 -14.87 21.62 -1.54
N PHE A 199 -15.04 20.78 -0.53
CA PHE A 199 -14.87 21.17 0.87
C PHE A 199 -13.46 21.72 1.15
N LEU A 200 -12.42 20.96 0.85
CA LEU A 200 -11.01 21.30 1.14
C LEU A 200 -10.54 22.59 0.47
N LYS A 201 -11.11 22.94 -0.68
CA LYS A 201 -10.81 24.19 -1.41
C LYS A 201 -11.48 25.43 -0.84
N ASN A 202 -12.56 25.26 -0.07
CA ASN A 202 -13.40 26.36 0.42
C ASN A 202 -13.17 26.70 1.90
N ILE A 203 -12.29 25.99 2.60
CA ILE A 203 -11.97 26.19 4.02
C ILE A 203 -10.50 26.52 4.28
#